data_AF-A0A7S2YGR4-F1
#
_entry.id   AF-A0A7S2YGR4-F1
#
_cell.length_a   1.000
_cell.length_b   1.000
_cell.length_c   1.000
_cell.angle_alpha   90.00
_cell.angle_beta   90.00
_cell.angle_gamma   90.00
#
_symmetry.space_group_name_H-M   'P 1'
#
loop_
_entity.id
_entity.type
_entity.pdbx_description
1 polymer ?
#
loop_
_entity_poly.entity_id
_entity_poly.type
_entity_poly.pdbx_seq_one_letter_code
_entity_poly.pdbx_strand_id
1 'polypeptide(L)'
;DSLLAQTETDATPCIDGMANTTTGSFPCSKVDLLHHLPLSTFGSGRGNDVWGWSTVDATTQTVREFALMGLNDGTGIVEVTNPTSPVYLGKLPLPPNVEPSSWRDIKTFQNYALIGSEAEGHGVQILELQQLLTATPGTVFA
;
A
#
# COMPACT_ATOMS: atom_id res chain seq x y z
N ASP A 1 -15.00 10.09 -17.48
CA ASP A 1 -15.11 8.86 -16.69
C ASP A 1 -14.67 7.70 -17.57
N SER A 2 -13.37 7.42 -17.59
CA SER A 2 -12.73 6.45 -18.49
C SER A 2 -11.92 5.41 -17.70
N LEU A 3 -12.32 5.16 -16.45
CA LEU A 3 -11.63 4.25 -15.53
C LEU A 3 -11.92 2.75 -15.77
N LEU A 4 -12.69 2.38 -16.80
CA LEU A 4 -13.18 1.01 -16.98
C LEU A 4 -12.79 0.33 -18.29
N ALA A 5 -11.65 0.67 -18.89
CA ALA A 5 -11.16 -0.03 -20.08
C ALA A 5 -9.71 -0.51 -19.93
N GLN A 6 -9.41 -1.18 -18.82
CA GLN A 6 -8.37 -2.22 -18.84
C GLN A 6 -9.08 -3.56 -18.90
N THR A 7 -8.69 -4.40 -19.84
CA THR A 7 -9.28 -5.72 -20.02
C THR A 7 -9.02 -6.55 -18.76
N GLU A 8 -10.10 -7.03 -18.13
CA GLU A 8 -10.23 -7.98 -17.01
C GLU A 8 -9.53 -9.34 -17.25
N THR A 9 -8.32 -9.36 -17.83
CA THR A 9 -7.62 -10.60 -18.22
C THR A 9 -6.64 -11.10 -17.16
N ASP A 10 -6.21 -10.22 -16.24
CA ASP A 10 -5.23 -10.56 -15.18
C ASP A 10 -5.86 -10.65 -13.78
N ALA A 11 -7.16 -10.36 -13.65
CA ALA A 11 -7.89 -10.58 -12.41
C ALA A 11 -8.08 -12.08 -12.13
N THR A 12 -8.04 -12.47 -10.87
CA THR A 12 -8.52 -13.79 -10.42
C THR A 12 -10.02 -13.69 -10.19
N PRO A 13 -10.86 -14.28 -11.08
CA PRO A 13 -12.30 -14.10 -10.99
C PRO A 13 -12.89 -14.79 -9.77
N CYS A 14 -13.93 -14.19 -9.21
CA CYS A 14 -14.73 -14.76 -8.16
C CYS A 14 -15.76 -15.76 -8.72
N ILE A 15 -15.39 -17.04 -8.73
CA ILE A 15 -16.26 -18.11 -9.20
C ILE A 15 -16.77 -18.89 -7.99
N ASP A 16 -18.09 -19.03 -7.89
CA ASP A 16 -18.77 -19.75 -6.79
C ASP A 16 -18.34 -19.29 -5.38
N GLY A 17 -18.09 -17.97 -5.22
CA GLY A 17 -17.72 -17.35 -3.96
C GLY A 17 -16.23 -17.47 -3.58
N MET A 18 -15.38 -17.94 -4.50
CA MET A 18 -13.95 -18.11 -4.28
C MET A 18 -13.11 -17.54 -5.44
N ALA A 19 -12.08 -16.76 -5.10
CA ALA A 19 -11.02 -16.35 -6.01
C ALA A 19 -9.79 -17.23 -5.73
N ASN A 20 -9.49 -18.16 -6.65
CA ASN A 20 -8.42 -19.15 -6.48
C ASN A 20 -7.16 -18.73 -7.24
N THR A 21 -6.09 -18.45 -6.50
CA THR A 21 -4.76 -18.16 -7.03
C THR A 21 -3.85 -19.38 -6.89
N THR A 22 -2.66 -19.35 -7.50
CA THR A 22 -1.63 -20.39 -7.29
C THR A 22 -1.09 -20.43 -5.86
N THR A 23 -1.23 -19.34 -5.11
CA THR A 23 -0.67 -19.16 -3.75
C THR A 23 -1.72 -19.21 -2.64
N GLY A 24 -3.00 -19.34 -2.97
CA GLY A 24 -4.07 -19.33 -1.98
C GLY A 24 -5.46 -19.11 -2.57
N SER A 25 -6.47 -19.33 -1.73
CA SER A 25 -7.88 -19.18 -2.07
C SER A 25 -8.50 -18.12 -1.17
N PHE A 26 -9.20 -17.16 -1.77
CA PHE A 26 -9.76 -16.01 -1.08
C PHE A 26 -11.28 -16.01 -1.23
N PRO A 27 -12.05 -16.07 -0.13
CA PRO A 27 -13.50 -15.88 -0.18
C PRO A 27 -13.83 -14.51 -0.79
N CYS A 28 -14.81 -14.50 -1.69
CA CYS A 28 -15.19 -13.30 -2.42
C CYS A 28 -16.70 -13.26 -2.63
N SER A 29 -17.24 -12.06 -2.85
CA SER A 29 -18.64 -11.88 -3.20
C SER A 29 -18.78 -10.68 -4.12
N LYS A 30 -19.07 -10.94 -5.40
CA LYS A 30 -19.23 -9.91 -6.44
C LYS A 30 -18.04 -8.97 -6.60
N VAL A 31 -16.85 -9.44 -6.25
CA VAL A 31 -15.57 -8.72 -6.39
C VAL A 31 -14.51 -9.73 -6.82
N ASP A 32 -13.71 -9.35 -7.81
CA ASP A 32 -12.58 -10.16 -8.27
C ASP A 32 -11.31 -9.77 -7.51
N LEU A 33 -10.40 -10.72 -7.36
CA LEU A 33 -9.11 -10.47 -6.73
C LEU A 33 -8.09 -10.08 -7.80
N LEU A 34 -7.67 -8.81 -7.79
CA LEU A 34 -6.68 -8.31 -8.74
C LEU A 34 -5.26 -8.75 -8.39
N HIS A 35 -4.88 -8.65 -7.11
CA HIS A 35 -3.58 -9.08 -6.62
C HIS A 35 -3.60 -9.31 -5.10
N HIS A 36 -2.70 -10.14 -4.59
CA HIS A 36 -2.51 -10.36 -3.16
C HIS A 36 -1.04 -10.23 -2.76
N LEU A 37 -0.73 -9.24 -1.91
CA LEU A 37 0.58 -9.07 -1.30
C LEU A 37 0.54 -9.59 0.15
N PRO A 38 1.20 -10.72 0.48
CA PRO A 38 1.26 -11.19 1.86
C PRO A 38 2.12 -10.26 2.73
N LEU A 39 1.94 -10.30 4.06
CA LEU A 39 2.74 -9.50 5.00
C LEU A 39 4.26 -9.77 4.89
N SER A 40 4.64 -10.97 4.44
CA SER A 40 6.03 -11.34 4.17
C SER A 40 6.68 -10.49 3.06
N THR A 41 5.90 -9.94 2.12
CA THR A 41 6.39 -8.98 1.11
C THR A 41 7.01 -7.75 1.77
N PHE A 42 6.44 -7.31 2.89
CA PHE A 42 6.91 -6.16 3.65
C PHE A 42 7.95 -6.52 4.71
N GLY A 43 8.26 -7.81 4.89
CA GLY A 43 9.05 -8.29 6.03
C GLY A 43 8.41 -8.01 7.39
N SER A 44 7.08 -7.89 7.45
CA SER A 44 6.34 -7.51 8.66
C SER A 44 5.50 -8.66 9.19
N GLY A 45 5.22 -8.63 10.49
CA GLY A 45 4.43 -9.67 11.15
C GLY A 45 2.93 -9.36 11.22
N ARG A 46 2.57 -8.07 11.17
CA ARG A 46 1.18 -7.60 11.29
C ARG A 46 0.98 -6.33 10.46
N GLY A 47 -0.27 -6.12 10.05
CA GLY A 47 -0.74 -4.85 9.51
C GLY A 47 -2.16 -4.59 9.98
N ASN A 48 -2.54 -3.32 10.09
CA ASN A 48 -3.77 -2.94 10.79
C ASN A 48 -4.55 -1.77 10.15
N ASP A 49 -3.95 -1.05 9.21
CA ASP A 49 -4.58 0.09 8.54
C ASP A 49 -4.09 0.19 7.09
N VAL A 50 -4.94 0.72 6.21
CA VAL A 50 -4.57 0.99 4.82
C VAL A 50 -5.16 2.33 4.40
N TRP A 51 -4.34 3.15 3.75
CA TRP A 51 -4.77 4.43 3.18
C TRP A 51 -4.25 4.60 1.76
N GLY A 52 -4.82 5.55 1.03
CA GLY A 52 -4.47 5.79 -0.37
C GLY A 52 -3.96 7.21 -0.61
N TRP A 53 -3.08 7.33 -1.59
CA TRP A 53 -2.72 8.60 -2.21
C TRP A 53 -2.68 8.44 -3.72
N SER A 54 -3.32 9.35 -4.44
CA SER A 54 -3.26 9.42 -5.90
C SER A 54 -2.81 10.79 -6.34
N THR A 55 -2.08 10.84 -7.44
CA THR A 55 -1.57 12.08 -8.02
C THR A 55 -1.43 11.97 -9.53
N VAL A 56 -1.32 13.10 -10.21
CA VAL A 56 -0.91 13.14 -11.62
C VAL A 56 0.59 13.36 -11.66
N ASP A 57 1.32 12.42 -12.24
CA ASP A 57 2.74 12.59 -12.50
C ASP A 57 2.94 13.70 -13.54
N ALA A 58 3.57 14.80 -13.15
CA ALA A 58 3.73 15.97 -14.01
C ALA A 58 4.64 15.67 -15.23
N THR A 59 5.47 14.64 -15.17
CA THR A 59 6.39 14.26 -16.25
C THR A 59 5.67 13.44 -17.32
N THR A 60 4.88 12.44 -16.90
CA THR A 60 4.18 11.53 -17.81
C THR A 60 2.76 11.96 -18.12
N GLN A 61 2.19 12.88 -17.33
CA GLN A 61 0.79 13.30 -17.37
C GLN A 61 -0.19 12.13 -17.13
N THR A 62 0.23 11.13 -16.36
CA THR A 62 -0.58 9.96 -16.01
C THR A 62 -0.95 9.97 -14.53
N VAL A 63 -2.13 9.44 -14.20
CA VAL A 63 -2.50 9.18 -12.81
C VAL A 63 -1.63 8.05 -12.27
N ARG A 64 -1.09 8.24 -11.07
CA ARG A 64 -0.42 7.20 -10.28
C ARG A 64 -1.12 7.06 -8.95
N GLU A 65 -1.27 5.83 -8.49
CA GLU A 65 -2.00 5.47 -7.27
C GLU A 65 -1.10 4.66 -6.35
N PHE A 66 -1.15 4.96 -5.05
CA PHE A 66 -0.28 4.38 -4.05
C PHE A 66 -1.11 3.94 -2.83
N ALA A 67 -0.87 2.71 -2.37
CA ALA A 67 -1.35 2.21 -1.10
C ALA A 67 -0.29 2.41 -0.02
N LEU A 68 -0.71 2.94 1.12
CA LEU A 68 0.08 3.13 2.33
C LEU A 68 -0.42 2.11 3.36
N MET A 69 0.40 1.11 3.66
CA MET A 69 0.06 0.00 4.54
C MET A 69 0.62 0.24 5.94
N GLY A 70 -0.24 0.37 6.93
CA GLY A 70 0.15 0.42 8.34
C GLY A 70 0.60 -0.95 8.83
N LEU A 71 1.88 -1.07 9.19
CA LEU A 71 2.52 -2.30 9.63
C LEU A 71 2.95 -2.17 11.10
N ASN A 72 3.19 -3.29 11.78
CA ASN A 72 3.62 -3.20 13.17
C ASN A 72 4.99 -2.54 13.36
N ASP A 73 5.81 -2.54 12.33
CA ASP A 73 7.20 -2.06 12.32
C ASP A 73 7.44 -0.90 11.33
N GLY A 74 6.38 -0.19 10.92
CA GLY A 74 6.48 0.99 10.06
C GLY A 74 5.29 1.15 9.11
N THR A 75 5.50 1.87 8.03
CA THR A 75 4.51 2.05 6.96
C THR A 75 5.09 1.52 5.65
N GLY A 76 4.44 0.53 5.03
CA GLY A 76 4.79 0.02 3.71
C GLY A 76 4.18 0.88 2.61
N ILE A 77 4.91 1.09 1.51
CA ILE A 77 4.43 1.84 0.35
C ILE A 77 4.39 0.91 -0.85
N VAL A 78 3.24 0.84 -1.50
CA VAL A 78 3.00 0.06 -2.71
C VAL A 78 2.42 0.96 -3.79
N GLU A 79 3.01 0.99 -4.97
CA GLU A 79 2.37 1.58 -6.14
C GLU A 79 1.34 0.59 -6.71
N VAL A 80 0.11 1.05 -6.87
CA VAL A 80 -1.05 0.26 -7.32
C VAL A 80 -1.66 0.83 -8.60
N THR A 81 -0.96 1.73 -9.29
CA THR A 81 -1.35 2.30 -10.61
C THR A 81 -1.75 1.21 -11.61
N ASN A 82 -1.04 0.08 -11.59
CA ASN A 82 -1.49 -1.16 -12.20
C ASN A 82 -1.92 -2.13 -11.08
N PRO A 83 -3.23 -2.33 -10.84
CA PRO A 83 -3.69 -3.07 -9.67
C PRO A 83 -3.47 -4.59 -9.79
N THR A 84 -3.25 -5.14 -10.99
CA THR A 84 -2.93 -6.57 -11.17
C THR A 84 -1.44 -6.86 -11.04
N SER A 85 -0.60 -5.82 -11.11
CA SER A 85 0.85 -5.88 -10.93
C SER A 85 1.35 -4.74 -10.03
N PRO A 86 0.95 -4.73 -8.74
CA PRO A 86 1.38 -3.71 -7.80
C PRO A 86 2.87 -3.84 -7.49
N VAL A 87 3.53 -2.70 -7.25
CA VAL A 87 4.98 -2.63 -7.01
C VAL A 87 5.26 -2.19 -5.59
N TYR A 88 5.86 -3.06 -4.78
CA TYR A 88 6.33 -2.69 -3.44
C TYR A 88 7.54 -1.74 -3.55
N LEU A 89 7.34 -0.46 -3.22
CA LEU A 89 8.38 0.56 -3.31
C LEU A 89 9.32 0.54 -2.11
N GLY A 90 8.81 0.24 -0.92
CA GLY A 90 9.64 0.26 0.28
C GLY A 90 8.89 0.55 1.57
N LYS A 91 9.62 0.94 2.62
CA LYS A 91 9.06 1.14 3.97
C LYS A 91 9.59 2.43 4.60
N LEU A 92 8.71 3.20 5.22
CA LEU A 92 9.08 4.18 6.25
C LEU A 92 9.19 3.42 7.59
N PRO A 93 10.40 3.26 8.16
CA PRO A 93 10.58 2.55 9.42
C PRO A 93 10.02 3.36 10.60
N LEU A 94 9.92 2.70 11.75
CA LEU A 94 9.64 3.37 13.02
C LEU A 94 10.65 4.48 13.31
N PRO A 95 10.27 5.50 14.09
CA PRO A 95 11.25 6.42 14.67
C PRO A 95 12.30 5.67 15.50
N PRO A 96 13.53 6.21 15.63
CA PRO A 96 14.57 5.58 16.44
C PRO A 96 14.12 5.34 17.89
N ASN A 97 14.47 4.16 18.43
CA ASN A 97 14.15 3.73 19.80
C ASN A 97 12.65 3.56 20.10
N VAL A 98 11.82 3.36 19.08
CA VAL A 98 10.40 3.01 19.24
C VAL A 98 10.23 1.52 18.97
N GLU A 99 9.56 0.82 19.89
CA GLU A 99 9.26 -0.60 19.74
C GLU A 99 8.07 -0.83 18.80
N PRO A 100 8.05 -1.95 18.04
CA PRO A 100 6.92 -2.29 17.18
C PRO A 100 5.61 -2.41 17.96
N SER A 101 4.54 -1.82 17.41
CA SER A 101 3.19 -1.95 17.96
C SER A 101 2.17 -2.19 16.86
N SER A 102 1.07 -2.85 17.21
CA SER A 102 0.10 -3.33 16.22
C SER A 102 -0.83 -2.24 15.71
N TRP A 103 -0.97 -1.10 16.40
CA TRP A 103 -1.86 -0.05 15.94
C TRP A 103 -1.07 1.09 15.28
N ARG A 104 -1.59 1.50 14.14
CA ARG A 104 -1.07 2.59 13.32
C ARG A 104 -2.24 3.15 12.53
N ASP A 105 -2.30 4.46 12.37
CA ASP A 105 -3.29 5.10 11.53
C ASP A 105 -2.60 6.08 10.58
N ILE A 106 -3.05 6.08 9.33
CA ILE A 106 -2.45 6.86 8.25
C ILE A 106 -3.52 7.74 7.63
N LYS A 107 -3.24 9.03 7.46
CA LYS A 107 -4.11 9.95 6.73
C LYS A 107 -3.28 10.82 5.80
N THR A 108 -3.79 11.07 4.61
CA THR A 108 -3.16 11.96 3.64
C THR A 108 -3.74 13.36 3.72
N PHE A 109 -2.87 14.36 3.59
CA PHE A 109 -3.25 15.76 3.44
C PHE A 109 -2.36 16.40 2.38
N GLN A 110 -2.95 16.77 1.26
CA GLN A 110 -2.21 17.22 0.06
C GLN A 110 -1.15 16.18 -0.35
N ASN A 111 0.13 16.58 -0.33
CA ASN A 111 1.27 15.74 -0.69
C ASN A 111 1.96 15.15 0.53
N TYR A 112 1.28 15.05 1.68
CA TYR A 112 1.85 14.51 2.90
C TYR A 112 1.01 13.36 3.45
N ALA A 113 1.66 12.34 3.99
CA ALA A 113 1.03 11.35 4.85
C ALA A 113 1.40 11.63 6.30
N LEU A 114 0.38 11.74 7.16
CA LEU A 114 0.51 11.84 8.60
C LEU A 114 0.27 10.45 9.19
N ILE A 115 1.24 9.97 9.95
CA ILE A 115 1.31 8.58 10.40
C ILE A 115 1.45 8.59 11.92
N GLY A 116 0.42 8.10 12.61
CA GLY A 116 0.38 8.02 14.07
C GLY A 116 0.42 6.58 14.56
N SER A 117 0.99 6.38 15.74
CA SER A 117 0.89 5.15 16.53
C SER A 117 0.87 5.51 18.01
N GLU A 118 0.15 4.71 18.77
CA GLU A 118 0.10 4.61 20.23
C GLU A 118 1.41 4.10 20.84
N ALA A 119 2.34 3.56 20.05
CA ALA A 119 3.65 3.14 20.54
C ALA A 119 4.35 4.28 21.28
N GLU A 120 4.90 3.98 22.46
CA GLU A 120 5.57 4.96 23.29
C GLU A 120 6.73 5.63 22.52
N GLY A 121 6.75 6.95 22.50
CA GLY A 121 7.78 7.73 21.79
C GLY A 121 7.61 7.83 20.28
N HIS A 122 6.57 7.22 19.68
CA HIS A 122 6.35 7.29 18.23
C HIS A 122 6.02 8.70 17.74
N GLY A 123 5.11 9.39 18.43
CA GLY A 123 4.59 10.67 17.98
C GLY A 123 3.88 10.56 16.62
N VAL A 124 4.05 11.57 15.76
CA VAL A 124 3.52 11.59 14.39
C VAL A 124 4.69 11.71 13.40
N GLN A 125 4.82 10.74 12.50
CA GLN A 125 5.70 10.85 11.35
C GLN A 125 4.96 11.56 10.20
N ILE A 126 5.68 12.37 9.44
CA ILE A 126 5.14 13.07 8.27
C ILE A 126 6.02 12.70 7.08
N LEU A 127 5.43 12.03 6.09
CA LEU A 127 6.11 11.62 4.86
C LEU A 127 5.69 12.52 3.71
N GLU A 128 6.62 13.15 3.01
CA GLU A 128 6.34 13.85 1.75
C GLU A 128 6.10 12.83 0.62
N LEU A 129 4.89 12.75 0.09
CA LEU A 129 4.46 11.72 -0.87
C LEU A 129 4.96 11.95 -2.30
N GLN A 130 5.41 13.16 -2.63
CA GLN A 130 6.03 13.40 -3.95
C GLN A 130 7.30 12.58 -4.16
N GLN A 131 8.01 12.21 -3.07
CA GLN A 131 9.20 11.37 -3.19
C GLN A 131 8.89 9.97 -3.76
N LEU A 132 7.64 9.50 -3.61
CA LEU A 132 7.19 8.21 -4.16
C LEU A 132 7.29 8.16 -5.69
N LEU A 133 7.20 9.31 -6.36
CA LEU A 133 7.24 9.39 -7.81
C LEU A 133 8.59 8.97 -8.40
N THR A 134 9.67 9.07 -7.60
CA THR A 134 11.04 8.72 -8.01
C THR A 134 11.63 7.55 -7.24
N ALA A 135 10.85 6.96 -6.33
CA ALA A 135 11.29 5.83 -5.52
C ALA A 135 11.42 4.54 -6.36
N THR A 136 12.36 3.69 -5.96
CA THR A 136 12.58 2.36 -6.55
C THR A 136 12.27 1.27 -5.54
N PRO A 137 11.93 0.03 -5.95
CA PRO A 137 11.73 -1.08 -5.03
C PRO A 137 12.88 -1.24 -4.02
N GLY A 138 12.53 -1.37 -2.73
CA GLY A 138 13.47 -1.47 -1.62
C GLY A 138 13.91 -0.12 -1.02
N THR A 139 13.25 0.99 -1.38
CA THR A 139 13.52 2.31 -0.78
C THR A 139 13.25 2.28 0.73
N VAL A 140 14.18 2.83 1.51
CA VAL A 140 13.93 3.17 2.92
C VAL A 140 13.59 4.65 2.96
N PHE A 141 12.33 4.95 3.30
CA PHE A 141 11.84 6.32 3.36
C PHE A 141 12.22 7.00 4.67
N ALA A 142 12.25 8.33 4.67
CA ALA A 142 12.54 9.17 5.85
C ALA A 142 11.67 10.44 5.85
#